data_AF-A0AAX2IA13-F1
#
_entry.id   AF-A0AAX2IA13-F1
#
_cell.length_a   1.000
_cell.length_b   1.000
_cell.length_c   1.000
_cell.angle_alpha   90.00
_cell.angle_beta   90.00
_cell.angle_gamma   90.00
#
_symmetry.space_group_name_H-M   'P 1'
#
loop_
_entity.id
_entity.type
_entity.pdbx_description
1 polymer ?
#
loop_
_entity_poly.entity_id
_entity_poly.type
_entity_poly.pdbx_seq_one_letter_code
_entity_poly.pdbx_strand_id
1 'polypeptide(L)'
;MKKFLTILAIIALTLASCSKDKENCNCNNDNGNNGGTKTPTATIKPNQIILGFPKDFKKFNITEFIPANYSFYYDVDRGVGPIINDPNLLELDNKVLNAFFEKYNIVNSDGFEFTHSDGGVPFANNEHKKEITQIPYKIKPINFYSNPPLPPLNPNSVFGLDEKENIVVFYESDGDALDILKGGEFRLKALKFYKFATKEAYKEYVNMLRSIYVDDYEKYHFYDLPVKPLPLIYCGNAFKLSWVGGDSALPSFIPKTIDNEKVRKKVAKSSIALPFSYYNTGKTMESLNHQYKNAFEGKYRFEIYYKYHYIDNGDYAMEPFNLFHRGPGDHFLSIQIGGSRISNYIDLLHLIIKPIPEHKAIAFYEMGGLKAFLLFPNDESYNEYMAMLKDIFNTPEAQETIFLNF
;
A
#
# COMPACT_ATOMS: atom_id res chain seq x y z
N MET A 1 37.07 17.13 -61.34
CA MET A 1 36.13 16.13 -61.90
C MET A 1 36.51 14.70 -61.51
N LYS A 2 36.45 14.35 -60.22
CA LYS A 2 36.54 12.94 -59.72
C LYS A 2 35.62 12.65 -58.51
N LYS A 3 34.82 13.64 -58.05
CA LYS A 3 33.86 13.49 -56.93
C LYS A 3 32.39 13.43 -57.36
N PHE A 4 32.08 13.65 -58.64
CA PHE A 4 30.71 13.61 -59.18
C PHE A 4 30.30 12.23 -59.77
N LEU A 5 31.26 11.36 -60.08
CA LEU A 5 30.97 10.02 -60.64
C LEU A 5 30.66 8.96 -59.57
N THR A 6 31.12 9.15 -58.33
CA THR A 6 30.89 8.18 -57.24
C THR A 6 29.48 8.30 -56.63
N ILE A 7 28.85 9.48 -56.74
CA ILE A 7 27.50 9.73 -56.23
C ILE A 7 26.42 9.17 -57.18
N LEU A 8 26.68 9.12 -58.49
CA LEU A 8 25.76 8.50 -59.46
C LEU A 8 25.74 6.96 -59.42
N ALA A 9 26.83 6.30 -59.02
CA ALA A 9 26.89 4.84 -58.93
C ALA A 9 26.13 4.29 -57.70
N ILE A 10 26.01 5.06 -56.61
CA ILE A 10 25.31 4.63 -55.40
C ILE A 10 23.79 4.75 -55.56
N ILE A 11 23.31 5.77 -56.27
CA ILE A 11 21.87 5.95 -56.58
C ILE A 11 21.36 4.86 -57.54
N ALA A 12 22.22 4.33 -58.43
CA ALA A 12 21.85 3.25 -59.35
C ALA A 12 21.80 1.86 -58.67
N LEU A 13 22.58 1.60 -57.61
CA LEU A 13 22.51 0.31 -56.89
C LEU A 13 21.32 0.23 -55.92
N THR A 14 20.75 1.36 -55.49
CA THR A 14 19.57 1.38 -54.60
C THR A 14 18.23 1.27 -55.34
N LEU A 15 18.20 1.29 -56.68
CA LEU A 15 16.97 1.24 -57.48
C LEU A 15 16.75 -0.09 -58.23
N ALA A 16 17.65 -1.07 -58.11
CA ALA A 16 17.59 -2.31 -58.92
C ALA A 16 17.37 -3.62 -58.13
N SER A 17 17.22 -3.62 -56.80
CA SER A 17 16.96 -4.86 -56.03
C SER A 17 15.53 -5.01 -55.49
N CYS A 18 14.56 -4.26 -56.04
CA CYS A 18 13.15 -4.63 -55.96
C CYS A 18 12.70 -5.24 -57.29
N SER A 19 12.95 -6.54 -57.44
CA SER A 19 12.25 -7.37 -58.41
C SER A 19 12.00 -8.75 -57.79
N LYS A 20 10.76 -8.93 -57.33
CA LYS A 20 9.97 -10.17 -57.30
C LYS A 20 10.51 -11.33 -56.45
N ASP A 21 10.04 -11.44 -55.21
CA ASP A 21 8.89 -12.32 -54.88
C ASP A 21 8.60 -12.33 -53.35
N LYS A 22 7.30 -12.32 -53.03
CA LYS A 22 6.64 -12.64 -51.75
C LYS A 22 6.37 -11.52 -50.71
N GLU A 23 5.21 -10.90 -50.95
CA GLU A 23 4.07 -10.73 -50.03
C GLU A 23 4.19 -9.83 -48.79
N ASN A 24 3.54 -8.66 -48.92
CA ASN A 24 2.85 -7.84 -47.91
C ASN A 24 3.68 -7.12 -46.84
N CYS A 25 4.44 -6.11 -47.28
CA CYS A 25 4.69 -4.89 -46.50
C CYS A 25 3.85 -3.74 -47.08
N ASN A 26 2.74 -3.39 -46.44
CA ASN A 26 1.98 -2.18 -46.78
C ASN A 26 2.37 -1.05 -45.83
N CYS A 27 3.37 -0.27 -46.23
CA CYS A 27 3.70 1.03 -45.64
C CYS A 27 2.96 2.11 -46.44
N ASN A 28 1.79 2.55 -45.97
CA ASN A 28 1.17 3.78 -46.47
C ASN A 28 1.63 4.97 -45.62
N ASN A 29 2.46 5.82 -46.24
CA ASN A 29 2.61 7.22 -45.86
C ASN A 29 1.55 8.02 -46.63
N ASP A 30 0.43 8.32 -45.97
CA ASP A 30 -0.48 9.38 -46.43
C ASP A 30 -0.22 10.64 -45.61
N ASN A 31 0.19 11.69 -46.33
CA ASN A 31 0.28 13.04 -45.82
C ASN A 31 -1.15 13.63 -45.85
N GLY A 32 -1.89 13.48 -44.75
CA GLY A 32 -3.26 13.95 -44.60
C GLY A 32 -3.57 14.30 -43.15
N ASN A 33 -3.68 15.60 -42.89
CA ASN A 33 -3.89 16.23 -41.61
C ASN A 33 -5.20 15.76 -40.92
N ASN A 34 -5.10 14.95 -39.87
CA ASN A 34 -6.02 14.90 -38.72
C ASN A 34 -5.45 13.97 -37.63
N GLY A 35 -4.86 14.58 -36.59
CA GLY A 35 -4.22 13.89 -35.48
C GLY A 35 -5.22 13.19 -34.56
N GLY A 36 -5.55 11.94 -34.87
CA GLY A 36 -6.08 10.97 -33.93
C GLY A 36 -5.02 9.91 -33.65
N THR A 37 -4.31 10.01 -32.54
CA THR A 37 -3.36 8.98 -32.09
C THR A 37 -4.12 7.73 -31.66
N LYS A 38 -4.39 6.81 -32.61
CA LYS A 38 -4.67 5.41 -32.29
C LYS A 38 -3.34 4.66 -32.27
N THR A 39 -2.84 4.41 -31.06
CA THR A 39 -1.73 3.49 -30.82
C THR A 39 -2.05 2.14 -31.46
N PRO A 40 -1.17 1.52 -32.26
CA PRO A 40 -1.42 0.20 -32.81
C PRO A 40 -1.43 -0.81 -31.66
N THR A 41 -2.61 -1.32 -31.32
CA THR A 41 -2.73 -2.44 -30.37
C THR A 41 -2.28 -3.69 -31.11
N ALA A 42 -1.22 -4.36 -30.64
CA ALA A 42 -0.84 -5.66 -31.16
C ALA A 42 -2.08 -6.59 -31.11
N THR A 43 -2.44 -7.21 -32.24
CA THR A 43 -3.60 -8.09 -32.32
C THR A 43 -3.29 -9.41 -31.59
N ILE A 44 -3.60 -9.45 -30.30
CA ILE A 44 -3.44 -10.63 -29.45
C ILE A 44 -4.46 -11.71 -29.86
N LYS A 45 -4.02 -12.96 -30.00
CA LYS A 45 -4.91 -14.10 -30.29
C LYS A 45 -5.73 -14.49 -29.05
N PRO A 46 -6.90 -15.13 -29.20
CA PRO A 46 -7.75 -15.51 -28.07
C PRO A 46 -7.07 -16.37 -27.00
N ASN A 47 -6.09 -17.20 -27.39
CA ASN A 47 -5.31 -18.06 -26.50
C ASN A 47 -3.98 -17.42 -26.05
N GLN A 48 -3.79 -16.13 -26.27
CA GLN A 48 -2.59 -15.40 -25.85
C GLN A 48 -2.88 -14.47 -24.68
N ILE A 49 -1.88 -14.33 -23.81
CA ILE A 49 -1.84 -13.34 -22.74
C ILE A 49 -0.60 -12.48 -22.96
N ILE A 50 -0.76 -11.16 -23.07
CA ILE A 50 0.39 -10.25 -23.12
C ILE A 50 0.89 -10.07 -21.69
N LEU A 51 2.17 -10.31 -21.46
CA LEU A 51 2.89 -9.87 -20.27
C LEU A 51 3.71 -8.62 -20.63
N GLY A 52 3.41 -7.50 -19.99
CA GLY A 52 4.13 -6.25 -20.19
C GLY A 52 4.86 -5.78 -18.92
N PHE A 53 5.86 -4.93 -19.13
CA PHE A 53 6.80 -4.42 -18.12
C PHE A 53 6.76 -2.88 -18.05
N PRO A 54 7.52 -2.20 -17.17
CA PRO A 54 7.40 -0.75 -16.97
C PRO A 54 7.53 0.08 -18.25
N LYS A 55 8.37 -0.36 -19.20
CA LYS A 55 8.51 0.27 -20.54
C LYS A 55 7.21 0.29 -21.35
N ASP A 56 6.29 -0.63 -21.07
CA ASP A 56 5.01 -0.80 -21.78
C ASP A 56 3.85 -0.08 -21.08
N PHE A 57 4.03 0.43 -19.85
CA PHE A 57 2.93 1.01 -19.06
C PHE A 57 2.21 2.14 -19.79
N LYS A 58 2.98 3.02 -20.44
CA LYS A 58 2.42 4.12 -21.25
C LYS A 58 1.61 3.61 -22.45
N LYS A 59 2.01 2.50 -23.07
CA LYS A 59 1.33 1.90 -24.24
C LYS A 59 -0.05 1.35 -23.87
N PHE A 60 -0.18 0.79 -22.66
CA PHE A 60 -1.41 0.16 -22.17
C PHE A 60 -2.15 0.96 -21.11
N ASN A 61 -1.73 2.21 -20.86
CA ASN A 61 -2.31 3.10 -19.85
C ASN A 61 -2.40 2.45 -18.45
N ILE A 62 -1.32 1.79 -18.04
CA ILE A 62 -1.23 1.13 -16.73
C ILE A 62 -1.05 2.17 -15.62
N THR A 63 -1.87 2.08 -14.58
CA THR A 63 -1.73 2.88 -13.36
C THR A 63 -0.47 2.47 -12.62
N GLU A 64 0.62 3.23 -12.74
CA GLU A 64 1.92 2.87 -12.15
C GLU A 64 1.90 2.84 -10.61
N PHE A 65 1.18 3.76 -9.97
CA PHE A 65 1.12 3.86 -8.52
C PHE A 65 -0.32 3.82 -8.02
N ILE A 66 -0.57 3.02 -6.98
CA ILE A 66 -1.84 3.00 -6.25
C ILE A 66 -1.60 3.22 -4.76
N PRO A 67 -2.53 3.84 -4.02
CA PRO A 67 -2.41 3.99 -2.58
C PRO A 67 -2.38 2.61 -1.90
N ALA A 68 -1.51 2.44 -0.90
CA ALA A 68 -1.61 1.33 0.03
C ALA A 68 -2.65 1.73 1.09
N ASN A 69 -3.87 1.20 0.97
CA ASN A 69 -4.93 1.48 1.93
C ASN A 69 -4.73 0.74 3.25
N TYR A 70 -4.01 -0.39 3.22
CA TYR A 70 -3.71 -1.22 4.38
C TYR A 70 -2.25 -1.67 4.38
N SER A 71 -1.77 -2.04 5.57
CA SER A 71 -0.40 -2.48 5.78
C SER A 71 -0.12 -3.78 5.04
N PHE A 72 0.99 -3.81 4.28
CA PHE A 72 1.51 -4.98 3.57
C PHE A 72 2.35 -5.89 4.47
N TYR A 73 2.42 -5.61 5.78
CA TYR A 73 3.28 -6.32 6.73
C TYR A 73 2.57 -7.32 7.64
N TYR A 74 1.24 -7.47 7.58
CA TYR A 74 0.53 -8.31 8.56
C TYR A 74 -0.43 -9.33 7.98
N ASP A 75 -0.08 -10.59 8.24
CA ASP A 75 -0.99 -11.73 8.45
C ASP A 75 -0.46 -12.67 9.56
N VAL A 76 0.39 -12.16 10.46
CA VAL A 76 1.09 -13.00 11.46
C VAL A 76 0.19 -13.33 12.66
N ASP A 77 -0.67 -12.41 13.08
CA ASP A 77 -1.53 -12.59 14.27
C ASP A 77 -2.67 -13.61 14.05
N ARG A 78 -2.94 -14.01 12.80
CA ARG A 78 -3.94 -15.04 12.48
C ARG A 78 -3.33 -16.40 12.16
N GLY A 79 -2.00 -16.50 12.05
CA GLY A 79 -1.30 -17.75 11.75
C GLY A 79 -1.56 -18.29 10.33
N VAL A 80 -2.16 -17.50 9.45
CA VAL A 80 -2.48 -17.86 8.06
C VAL A 80 -2.00 -16.71 7.20
N GLY A 81 -1.11 -16.95 6.25
CA GLY A 81 -0.84 -15.97 5.20
C GLY A 81 -2.04 -15.88 4.24
N PRO A 82 -1.97 -15.04 3.20
CA PRO A 82 -3.06 -14.90 2.23
C PRO A 82 -3.30 -16.18 1.41
N ILE A 83 -2.39 -17.15 1.52
CA ILE A 83 -2.55 -18.51 1.04
C ILE A 83 -2.47 -19.42 2.26
N ILE A 84 -3.44 -20.33 2.39
CA ILE A 84 -3.48 -21.30 3.48
C ILE A 84 -2.31 -22.28 3.32
N ASN A 85 -1.42 -22.32 4.32
CA ASN A 85 -0.20 -23.13 4.29
C ASN A 85 -0.45 -24.61 4.66
N ASP A 86 -1.43 -25.24 4.02
CA ASP A 86 -1.72 -26.67 4.14
C ASP A 86 -1.20 -27.41 2.91
N PRO A 87 -0.35 -28.45 3.04
CA PRO A 87 0.24 -29.14 1.89
C PRO A 87 -0.76 -29.68 0.86
N ASN A 88 -1.94 -30.14 1.29
CA ASN A 88 -2.95 -30.68 0.38
C ASN A 88 -3.66 -29.55 -0.38
N LEU A 89 -3.96 -28.44 0.31
CA LEU A 89 -4.51 -27.24 -0.34
C LEU A 89 -3.51 -26.65 -1.34
N LEU A 90 -2.24 -26.54 -0.96
CA LEU A 90 -1.19 -26.05 -1.87
C LEU A 90 -1.02 -26.93 -3.12
N GLU A 91 -1.17 -28.25 -3.00
CA GLU A 91 -1.18 -29.13 -4.17
C GLU A 91 -2.40 -28.89 -5.07
N LEU A 92 -3.57 -28.71 -4.48
CA LEU A 92 -4.81 -28.39 -5.20
C LEU A 92 -4.70 -27.04 -5.94
N ASP A 93 -4.20 -26.01 -5.26
CA ASP A 93 -4.02 -24.67 -5.83
C ASP A 93 -3.05 -24.70 -7.01
N ASN A 94 -1.95 -25.44 -6.89
CA ASN A 94 -1.01 -25.62 -7.99
C ASN A 94 -1.62 -26.39 -9.17
N LYS A 95 -2.54 -27.34 -8.95
CA LYS A 95 -3.27 -28.02 -10.04
C LYS A 95 -4.18 -27.05 -10.79
N VAL A 96 -4.90 -26.20 -10.07
CA VAL A 96 -5.76 -25.16 -10.63
C VAL A 96 -4.94 -24.16 -11.46
N LEU A 97 -3.80 -23.70 -10.92
CA LEU A 97 -2.87 -22.80 -11.59
C LEU A 97 -2.31 -23.39 -12.90
N ASN A 98 -1.84 -24.64 -12.85
CA ASN A 98 -1.28 -25.32 -14.02
C ASN A 98 -2.34 -25.52 -15.11
N ALA A 99 -3.55 -25.95 -14.74
CA ALA A 99 -4.65 -26.16 -15.67
C ALA A 99 -5.07 -24.86 -16.39
N PHE A 100 -4.94 -23.70 -15.74
CA PHE A 100 -5.13 -22.41 -16.40
C PHE A 100 -4.03 -22.14 -17.43
N PHE A 101 -2.75 -22.18 -17.02
CA PHE A 101 -1.64 -21.81 -17.89
C PHE A 101 -1.39 -22.77 -19.06
N GLU A 102 -1.86 -24.01 -18.99
CA GLU A 102 -1.84 -24.93 -20.13
C GLU A 102 -2.70 -24.46 -21.32
N LYS A 103 -3.70 -23.60 -21.08
CA LYS A 103 -4.61 -23.09 -22.11
C LYS A 103 -4.06 -21.89 -22.88
N TYR A 104 -3.09 -21.18 -22.31
CA TYR A 104 -2.67 -19.87 -22.78
C TYR A 104 -1.18 -19.79 -23.09
N ASN A 105 -0.83 -19.11 -24.19
CA ASN A 105 0.55 -18.77 -24.51
C ASN A 105 0.86 -17.34 -24.09
N ILE A 106 1.89 -17.15 -23.26
CA ILE A 106 2.29 -15.83 -22.78
C ILE A 106 3.29 -15.20 -23.76
N VAL A 107 2.98 -13.99 -24.23
CA VAL A 107 3.75 -13.23 -25.22
C VAL A 107 4.12 -11.85 -24.69
N ASN A 108 5.13 -11.21 -25.30
CA ASN A 108 5.52 -9.86 -24.94
C ASN A 108 4.51 -8.81 -25.43
N SER A 109 4.77 -7.54 -25.15
CA SER A 109 3.91 -6.41 -25.52
C SER A 109 3.71 -6.19 -27.03
N ASP A 110 4.52 -6.84 -27.87
CA ASP A 110 4.44 -6.81 -29.33
C ASP A 110 3.84 -8.11 -29.91
N GLY A 111 3.46 -9.07 -29.06
CA GLY A 111 2.81 -10.32 -29.45
C GLY A 111 3.79 -11.45 -29.80
N PHE A 112 5.09 -11.27 -29.56
CA PHE A 112 6.13 -12.26 -29.81
C PHE A 112 6.42 -13.13 -28.58
N GLU A 113 6.97 -14.31 -28.83
CA GLU A 113 7.41 -15.21 -27.76
C GLU A 113 8.58 -14.61 -26.96
N PHE A 114 8.55 -14.82 -25.64
CA PHE A 114 9.66 -14.49 -24.76
C PHE A 114 10.89 -15.37 -25.04
N THR A 115 11.97 -14.75 -25.48
CA THR A 115 13.30 -15.37 -25.63
C THR A 115 14.29 -14.89 -24.56
N HIS A 116 14.03 -13.74 -23.95
CA HIS A 116 14.86 -13.10 -22.91
C HIS A 116 13.98 -12.53 -21.79
N SER A 117 14.57 -12.32 -20.62
CA SER A 117 13.99 -11.55 -19.52
C SER A 117 13.84 -10.08 -19.89
N ASP A 118 13.11 -9.31 -19.08
CA ASP A 118 12.97 -7.86 -19.30
C ASP A 118 14.31 -7.11 -19.23
N GLY A 119 15.27 -7.63 -18.45
CA GLY A 119 16.66 -7.15 -18.41
C GLY A 119 17.55 -7.60 -19.57
N GLY A 120 17.00 -8.32 -20.56
CA GLY A 120 17.72 -8.77 -21.75
C GLY A 120 18.56 -10.04 -21.56
N VAL A 121 18.37 -10.78 -20.46
CA VAL A 121 19.11 -12.02 -20.19
C VAL A 121 18.37 -13.22 -20.79
N PRO A 122 19.03 -14.11 -21.56
CA PRO A 122 18.38 -15.31 -22.08
C PRO A 122 17.86 -16.21 -20.94
N PHE A 123 16.74 -16.90 -21.16
CA PHE A 123 16.27 -17.89 -20.18
C PHE A 123 17.16 -19.12 -20.17
N ALA A 124 17.55 -19.57 -18.98
CA ALA A 124 18.39 -20.75 -18.79
C ALA A 124 17.74 -22.04 -19.33
N ASN A 125 16.42 -22.18 -19.16
CA ASN A 125 15.63 -23.29 -19.67
C ASN A 125 14.12 -22.91 -19.68
N ASN A 126 13.27 -23.83 -20.17
CA ASN A 126 11.81 -23.63 -20.22
C ASN A 126 11.15 -23.50 -18.85
N GLU A 127 11.69 -24.13 -17.82
CA GLU A 127 11.16 -24.04 -16.45
C GLU A 127 11.38 -22.65 -15.87
N HIS A 128 12.60 -22.12 -16.00
CA HIS A 128 12.94 -20.76 -15.63
C HIS A 128 12.11 -19.71 -16.40
N LYS A 129 11.83 -19.95 -17.69
CA LYS A 129 10.89 -19.12 -18.45
C LYS A 129 9.48 -19.15 -17.84
N LYS A 130 8.97 -20.32 -17.46
CA LYS A 130 7.66 -20.44 -16.80
C LYS A 130 7.64 -19.69 -15.46
N GLU A 131 8.67 -19.85 -14.63
CA GLU A 131 8.77 -19.16 -13.33
C GLU A 131 8.73 -17.63 -13.46
N ILE A 132 9.32 -17.07 -14.53
CA ILE A 132 9.32 -15.62 -14.76
C ILE A 132 8.02 -15.12 -15.39
N THR A 133 7.42 -15.93 -16.29
CA THR A 133 6.31 -15.48 -17.13
C THR A 133 4.93 -15.83 -16.59
N GLN A 134 4.78 -16.90 -15.80
CA GLN A 134 3.52 -17.34 -15.20
C GLN A 134 3.36 -16.80 -13.78
N ILE A 135 2.34 -15.97 -13.58
CA ILE A 135 2.09 -15.24 -12.32
C ILE A 135 0.65 -15.55 -11.87
N PRO A 136 0.40 -15.95 -10.61
CA PRO A 136 1.42 -16.27 -9.61
C PRO A 136 2.26 -17.47 -10.06
N TYR A 137 3.49 -17.51 -9.56
CA TYR A 137 4.38 -18.65 -9.77
C TYR A 137 3.91 -19.85 -8.94
N LYS A 138 4.50 -21.02 -9.19
CA LYS A 138 4.23 -22.24 -8.42
C LYS A 138 4.29 -21.96 -6.91
N ILE A 139 3.18 -22.20 -6.22
CA ILE A 139 3.03 -21.91 -4.80
C ILE A 139 3.83 -22.96 -4.03
N LYS A 140 4.76 -22.50 -3.18
CA LYS A 140 5.60 -23.35 -2.34
C LYS A 140 5.13 -23.26 -0.89
N PRO A 141 5.28 -24.34 -0.08
CA PRO A 141 5.03 -24.26 1.36
C PRO A 141 5.81 -23.11 2.00
N ILE A 142 5.12 -22.36 2.85
CA ILE A 142 5.69 -21.26 3.60
C ILE A 142 6.29 -21.83 4.89
N ASN A 143 7.59 -21.73 5.09
CA ASN A 143 8.19 -22.08 6.38
C ASN A 143 8.03 -20.89 7.34
N PHE A 144 7.11 -21.01 8.30
CA PHE A 144 7.09 -20.10 9.45
C PHE A 144 8.24 -20.48 10.38
N TYR A 145 9.27 -19.64 10.45
CA TYR A 145 10.25 -19.75 11.53
C TYR A 145 9.54 -19.47 12.87
N SER A 146 9.96 -20.14 13.94
CA SER A 146 9.48 -19.90 15.32
C SER A 146 9.80 -18.48 15.84
N ASN A 147 10.72 -17.78 15.16
CA ASN A 147 10.97 -16.35 15.23
C ASN A 147 11.42 -15.92 13.82
N PRO A 148 10.49 -15.54 12.91
CA PRO A 148 10.88 -15.13 11.58
C PRO A 148 11.67 -13.81 11.70
N PRO A 149 12.94 -13.75 11.26
CA PRO A 149 13.71 -12.51 11.33
C PRO A 149 13.03 -11.41 10.51
N LEU A 150 12.28 -11.80 9.50
CA LEU A 150 11.33 -11.03 8.71
C LEU A 150 10.27 -12.02 8.20
N PRO A 151 9.00 -11.62 7.99
CA PRO A 151 8.06 -12.45 7.25
C PRO A 151 8.71 -12.85 5.91
N PRO A 152 8.47 -14.07 5.41
CA PRO A 152 9.06 -14.51 4.15
C PRO A 152 8.80 -13.45 3.08
N LEU A 153 9.87 -13.01 2.40
CA LEU A 153 9.89 -11.91 1.43
C LEU A 153 8.96 -12.11 0.21
N ASN A 154 8.07 -13.10 0.19
CA ASN A 154 7.11 -13.23 -0.90
C ASN A 154 5.80 -13.98 -0.56
N PRO A 155 4.79 -13.23 -0.09
CA PRO A 155 3.39 -13.47 -0.44
C PRO A 155 2.68 -12.24 -1.07
N ASN A 156 3.42 -11.18 -1.40
CA ASN A 156 2.91 -9.81 -1.57
C ASN A 156 2.47 -9.42 -3.00
N SER A 157 2.00 -10.35 -3.84
CA SER A 157 1.39 -9.90 -5.10
C SER A 157 0.05 -9.26 -4.80
N VAL A 158 0.00 -7.93 -4.89
CA VAL A 158 -1.24 -7.18 -4.92
C VAL A 158 -1.68 -7.05 -6.37
N PHE A 159 -2.92 -7.42 -6.67
CA PHE A 159 -3.48 -7.46 -8.01
C PHE A 159 -4.42 -6.27 -8.22
N GLY A 160 -4.09 -5.40 -9.17
CA GLY A 160 -5.02 -4.41 -9.71
C GLY A 160 -5.84 -5.00 -10.84
N LEU A 161 -7.16 -4.95 -10.72
CA LEU A 161 -8.13 -5.53 -11.61
C LEU A 161 -8.78 -4.42 -12.46
N ASP A 162 -8.44 -4.35 -13.74
CA ASP A 162 -9.11 -3.48 -14.71
C ASP A 162 -9.97 -4.34 -15.65
N GLU A 163 -11.22 -4.59 -15.24
CA GLU A 163 -12.17 -5.39 -16.01
C GLU A 163 -12.54 -4.73 -17.34
N LYS A 164 -12.49 -3.40 -17.42
CA LYS A 164 -12.86 -2.67 -18.64
C LYS A 164 -11.85 -2.96 -19.74
N GLU A 165 -10.56 -2.95 -19.40
CA GLU A 165 -9.48 -3.20 -20.34
C GLU A 165 -9.03 -4.67 -20.34
N ASN A 166 -9.64 -5.55 -19.55
CA ASN A 166 -9.19 -6.94 -19.34
C ASN A 166 -7.70 -6.99 -18.96
N ILE A 167 -7.30 -6.19 -17.98
CA ILE A 167 -5.91 -6.09 -17.50
C ILE A 167 -5.85 -6.51 -16.04
N VAL A 168 -4.82 -7.29 -15.68
CA VAL A 168 -4.41 -7.49 -14.28
C VAL A 168 -3.02 -6.91 -14.10
N VAL A 169 -2.87 -5.96 -13.18
CA VAL A 169 -1.61 -5.32 -12.84
C VAL A 169 -1.05 -5.94 -11.56
N PHE A 170 0.25 -6.20 -11.53
CA PHE A 170 0.93 -6.77 -10.36
C PHE A 170 1.69 -5.66 -9.65
N TYR A 171 1.33 -5.40 -8.41
CA TYR A 171 1.90 -4.36 -7.57
C TYR A 171 2.75 -4.94 -6.44
N GLU A 172 3.78 -4.19 -6.04
CA GLU A 172 4.57 -4.42 -4.84
C GLU A 172 4.67 -3.15 -3.99
N SER A 173 5.20 -3.27 -2.76
CA SER A 173 5.49 -2.11 -1.92
C SER A 173 6.53 -1.20 -2.59
N ASP A 174 6.24 0.09 -2.70
CA ASP A 174 7.20 1.06 -3.20
C ASP A 174 8.24 1.38 -2.13
N GLY A 175 9.45 0.82 -2.26
CA GLY A 175 10.55 1.08 -1.34
C GLY A 175 10.87 2.57 -1.20
N ASP A 176 10.78 3.33 -2.29
CA ASP A 176 11.03 4.78 -2.26
C ASP A 176 10.00 5.54 -1.41
N ALA A 177 8.78 5.01 -1.29
CA ALA A 177 7.73 5.60 -0.45
C ALA A 177 8.02 5.43 1.05
N LEU A 178 8.88 4.48 1.42
CA LEU A 178 9.34 4.26 2.80
C LEU A 178 10.42 5.26 3.21
N ASP A 179 11.23 5.71 2.25
CA ASP A 179 12.31 6.68 2.48
C ASP A 179 11.81 8.12 2.66
N ILE A 180 10.49 8.34 2.56
CA ILE A 180 9.89 9.67 2.79
C ILE A 180 9.97 10.01 4.28
N LEU A 181 10.96 10.85 4.63
CA LEU A 181 11.23 11.26 6.01
C LEU A 181 10.07 11.99 6.67
N LYS A 182 9.29 12.78 5.92
CA LYS A 182 8.20 13.61 6.43
C LYS A 182 7.11 13.76 5.39
N GLY A 183 5.89 13.34 5.71
CA GLY A 183 4.71 13.55 4.85
C GLY A 183 4.82 12.85 3.51
N GLY A 184 3.97 11.86 3.27
CA GLY A 184 3.97 11.06 2.05
C GLY A 184 3.06 9.87 2.26
N GLU A 185 2.44 9.36 1.21
CA GLU A 185 1.48 8.26 1.32
C GLU A 185 2.19 6.94 1.04
N PHE A 186 1.90 5.88 1.80
CA PHE A 186 2.30 4.55 1.36
C PHE A 186 1.57 4.26 0.07
N ARG A 187 2.33 3.71 -0.88
CA ARG A 187 1.84 3.36 -2.20
C ARG A 187 2.46 2.07 -2.64
N LEU A 188 1.76 1.42 -3.54
CA LEU A 188 2.24 0.26 -4.24
C LEU A 188 2.64 0.68 -5.66
N LYS A 189 3.69 0.05 -6.18
CA LYS A 189 4.24 0.30 -7.51
C LYS A 189 4.00 -0.88 -8.42
N ALA A 190 3.52 -0.62 -9.62
CA ALA A 190 3.30 -1.63 -10.63
C ALA A 190 4.64 -2.18 -11.12
N LEU A 191 4.77 -3.50 -11.13
CA LEU A 191 5.93 -4.20 -11.65
C LEU A 191 5.75 -4.62 -13.10
N LYS A 192 4.55 -5.13 -13.39
CA LYS A 192 4.19 -5.77 -14.65
C LYS A 192 2.68 -5.91 -14.72
N PHE A 193 2.17 -6.34 -15.87
CA PHE A 193 0.74 -6.59 -16.04
C PHE A 193 0.49 -7.71 -17.04
N TYR A 194 -0.67 -8.33 -16.93
CA TYR A 194 -1.28 -9.13 -17.97
C TYR A 194 -2.36 -8.34 -18.70
N LYS A 195 -2.38 -8.44 -20.03
CA LYS A 195 -3.50 -8.03 -20.87
C LYS A 195 -4.08 -9.27 -21.56
N PHE A 196 -5.36 -9.51 -21.33
CA PHE A 196 -6.08 -10.63 -21.92
C PHE A 196 -6.75 -10.24 -23.23
N ALA A 197 -6.82 -11.18 -24.16
CA ALA A 197 -7.49 -10.99 -25.45
C ALA A 197 -9.02 -10.88 -25.31
N THR A 198 -9.59 -11.62 -24.36
CA THR A 198 -11.03 -11.72 -24.15
C THR A 198 -11.40 -11.46 -22.69
N LYS A 199 -12.67 -11.09 -22.47
CA LYS A 199 -13.22 -10.88 -21.13
C LYS A 199 -13.36 -12.19 -20.37
N GLU A 200 -13.62 -13.27 -21.08
CA GLU A 200 -13.76 -14.63 -20.54
C GLU A 200 -12.43 -15.13 -19.98
N ALA A 201 -11.33 -14.94 -20.71
CA ALA A 201 -10.00 -15.33 -20.25
C ALA A 201 -9.56 -14.52 -19.02
N TYR A 202 -9.86 -13.21 -19.01
CA TYR A 202 -9.65 -12.36 -17.85
C TYR A 202 -10.44 -12.86 -16.62
N LYS A 203 -11.74 -13.13 -16.79
CA LYS A 203 -12.58 -13.64 -15.68
C LYS A 203 -12.11 -15.00 -15.18
N GLU A 204 -11.71 -15.89 -16.07
CA GLU A 204 -11.15 -17.19 -15.71
C GLU A 204 -9.90 -17.03 -14.84
N TYR A 205 -8.99 -16.14 -15.23
CA TYR A 205 -7.78 -15.84 -14.46
C TYR A 205 -8.09 -15.21 -13.10
N VAL A 206 -8.99 -14.21 -13.04
CA VAL A 206 -9.36 -13.56 -11.77
C VAL A 206 -10.05 -14.55 -10.83
N ASN A 207 -10.90 -15.44 -11.34
CA ASN A 207 -11.54 -16.48 -10.53
C ASN A 207 -10.52 -17.49 -9.99
N MET A 208 -9.53 -17.86 -10.81
CA MET A 208 -8.40 -18.71 -10.38
C MET A 208 -7.60 -18.03 -9.26
N LEU A 209 -7.33 -16.72 -9.34
CA LEU A 209 -6.68 -16.01 -8.24
C LEU A 209 -7.55 -16.02 -6.97
N ARG A 210 -8.84 -15.68 -7.09
CA ARG A 210 -9.76 -15.65 -5.94
C ARG A 210 -10.01 -17.01 -5.28
N SER A 211 -9.76 -18.13 -5.98
CA SER A 211 -9.82 -19.45 -5.35
C SER A 211 -8.57 -19.83 -4.55
N ILE A 212 -7.45 -19.15 -4.82
CA ILE A 212 -6.14 -19.42 -4.20
C ILE A 212 -5.89 -18.46 -3.02
N TYR A 213 -6.23 -17.19 -3.21
CA TYR A 213 -6.00 -16.14 -2.23
C TYR A 213 -7.24 -15.94 -1.35
N VAL A 214 -7.05 -16.03 -0.04
CA VAL A 214 -8.08 -15.75 0.97
C VAL A 214 -8.19 -14.23 1.13
N ASP A 215 -9.41 -13.71 0.96
CA ASP A 215 -9.71 -12.26 1.02
C ASP A 215 -10.85 -12.04 2.02
N ASP A 216 -10.64 -12.48 3.26
CA ASP A 216 -11.74 -12.84 4.16
C ASP A 216 -12.49 -11.68 4.82
N TYR A 217 -12.04 -10.42 4.77
CA TYR A 217 -12.86 -9.32 5.32
C TYR A 217 -12.63 -7.93 4.69
N GLU A 218 -11.41 -7.59 4.28
CA GLU A 218 -11.11 -6.37 3.52
C GLU A 218 -10.22 -6.76 2.35
N LYS A 219 -10.45 -6.16 1.16
CA LYS A 219 -9.72 -6.52 -0.06
C LYS A 219 -8.24 -6.18 0.07
N TYR A 220 -7.42 -7.08 0.60
CA TYR A 220 -5.98 -6.83 0.80
C TYR A 220 -5.17 -7.11 -0.46
N HIS A 221 -5.66 -8.04 -1.29
CA HIS A 221 -4.95 -8.53 -2.47
C HIS A 221 -5.55 -8.09 -3.79
N PHE A 222 -6.83 -7.71 -3.84
CA PHE A 222 -7.53 -7.40 -5.09
C PHE A 222 -8.07 -5.97 -5.09
N TYR A 223 -7.48 -5.11 -5.91
CA TYR A 223 -7.90 -3.72 -6.04
C TYR A 223 -8.63 -3.53 -7.36
N ASP A 224 -9.87 -3.08 -7.34
CA ASP A 224 -10.56 -2.67 -8.56
C ASP A 224 -9.94 -1.35 -9.06
N LEU A 225 -9.42 -1.34 -10.29
CA LEU A 225 -8.77 -0.16 -10.89
C LEU A 225 -9.78 0.74 -11.63
N PRO A 226 -9.62 2.08 -11.55
CA PRO A 226 -8.64 2.81 -10.74
C PRO A 226 -9.00 2.78 -9.24
N VAL A 227 -7.98 2.67 -8.37
CA VAL A 227 -8.19 2.61 -6.92
C VAL A 227 -8.65 3.97 -6.39
N LYS A 228 -9.73 3.98 -5.62
CA LYS A 228 -10.12 5.13 -4.82
C LYS A 228 -9.36 5.09 -3.48
N PRO A 229 -8.42 6.02 -3.20
CA PRO A 229 -7.72 6.05 -1.92
C PRO A 229 -8.70 6.27 -0.77
N LEU A 230 -8.48 5.56 0.34
CA LEU A 230 -9.09 5.94 1.61
C LEU A 230 -8.49 7.27 2.08
N PRO A 231 -9.28 8.17 2.71
CA PRO A 231 -8.74 9.37 3.31
C PRO A 231 -7.66 9.02 4.35
N LEU A 232 -6.52 9.70 4.24
CA LEU A 232 -5.32 9.40 5.00
C LEU A 232 -5.22 10.27 6.26
N ILE A 233 -5.15 9.63 7.42
CA ILE A 233 -4.87 10.27 8.70
C ILE A 233 -3.41 9.99 9.08
N TYR A 234 -2.63 11.05 9.30
CA TYR A 234 -1.24 10.91 9.71
C TYR A 234 -1.09 10.86 11.22
N CYS A 235 -0.38 9.84 11.71
CA CYS A 235 0.02 9.65 13.09
C CYS A 235 1.47 10.09 13.29
N GLY A 236 1.67 11.20 14.00
CA GLY A 236 2.99 11.68 14.39
C GLY A 236 3.40 11.16 15.76
N ASN A 237 4.63 10.69 15.89
CA ASN A 237 5.27 10.34 17.16
C ASN A 237 6.45 11.29 17.42
N ALA A 238 6.39 12.05 18.52
CA ALA A 238 7.41 13.03 18.86
C ALA A 238 8.71 12.43 19.41
N PHE A 239 8.71 11.19 19.90
CA PHE A 239 9.95 10.49 20.20
C PHE A 239 10.75 10.18 18.93
N LYS A 240 10.07 9.85 17.82
CA LYS A 240 10.74 9.52 16.55
C LYS A 240 11.36 10.77 15.90
N LEU A 241 10.79 11.95 16.15
CA LEU A 241 11.30 13.25 15.66
C LEU A 241 12.79 13.47 15.95
N SER A 242 13.28 13.07 17.13
CA SER A 242 14.68 13.29 17.50
C SER A 242 15.68 12.55 16.60
N TRP A 243 15.23 11.52 15.86
CA TRP A 243 16.07 10.67 15.03
C TRP A 243 16.09 11.06 13.55
N VAL A 244 15.13 11.88 13.09
CA VAL A 244 14.96 12.21 11.65
C VAL A 244 15.24 13.67 11.29
N GLY A 245 15.14 14.59 12.25
CA GLY A 245 15.34 16.02 11.97
C GLY A 245 15.11 16.94 13.16
N GLY A 246 14.90 16.37 14.35
CA GLY A 246 14.60 17.13 15.56
C GLY A 246 13.38 18.04 15.39
N ASP A 247 13.47 19.23 15.93
CA ASP A 247 12.36 20.18 15.97
C ASP A 247 11.94 20.67 14.57
N SER A 248 12.84 20.62 13.58
CA SER A 248 12.53 21.00 12.19
C SER A 248 11.56 20.03 11.49
N ALA A 249 11.46 18.80 11.99
CA ALA A 249 10.60 17.79 11.40
C ALA A 249 9.13 17.98 11.82
N LEU A 250 8.84 18.63 12.96
CA LEU A 250 7.48 18.90 13.44
C LEU A 250 6.70 19.85 12.50
N PRO A 251 5.36 19.68 12.32
CA PRO A 251 4.55 20.72 11.71
C PRO A 251 4.64 22.01 12.52
N SER A 252 4.98 23.12 11.87
CA SER A 252 5.34 24.38 12.55
C SER A 252 4.22 24.99 13.39
N PHE A 253 2.96 24.63 13.11
CA PHE A 253 1.78 25.08 13.85
C PHE A 253 1.52 24.28 15.14
N ILE A 254 2.20 23.14 15.35
CA ILE A 254 2.08 22.35 16.57
C ILE A 254 3.19 22.77 17.53
N PRO A 255 2.88 23.36 18.70
CA PRO A 255 3.92 23.73 19.64
C PRO A 255 4.51 22.47 20.29
N LYS A 256 5.84 22.42 20.41
CA LYS A 256 6.57 21.30 21.05
C LYS A 256 6.27 21.19 22.54
N THR A 257 6.13 22.33 23.20
CA THR A 257 5.80 22.43 24.61
C THR A 257 4.64 23.36 24.80
N ILE A 258 3.81 23.06 25.79
CA ILE A 258 2.75 23.95 26.23
C ILE A 258 2.97 24.27 27.71
N ASP A 259 2.91 25.55 28.05
CA ASP A 259 2.85 25.99 29.44
C ASP A 259 1.41 26.40 29.74
N ASN A 260 0.74 25.63 30.59
CA ASN A 260 -0.65 25.84 30.94
C ASN A 260 -0.87 25.46 32.41
N GLU A 261 -1.74 26.20 33.10
CA GLU A 261 -2.05 25.95 34.51
C GLU A 261 -2.56 24.52 34.75
N LYS A 262 -3.33 23.96 33.81
CA LYS A 262 -3.82 22.57 33.86
C LYS A 262 -2.68 21.56 33.84
N VAL A 263 -1.69 21.78 32.97
CA VAL A 263 -0.46 20.98 32.89
C VAL A 263 0.29 21.06 34.23
N ARG A 264 0.52 22.28 34.73
CA ARG A 264 1.22 22.50 36.01
C ARG A 264 0.51 21.84 37.18
N LYS A 265 -0.83 21.91 37.23
CA LYS A 265 -1.65 21.22 38.25
C LYS A 265 -1.53 19.70 38.15
N LYS A 266 -1.52 19.12 36.95
CA LYS A 266 -1.30 17.68 36.77
C LYS A 266 0.10 17.24 37.22
N VAL A 267 1.12 18.02 36.90
CA VAL A 267 2.51 17.72 37.32
C VAL A 267 2.67 17.87 38.85
N ALA A 268 1.99 18.83 39.47
CA ALA A 268 2.07 19.08 40.91
C ALA A 268 1.22 18.13 41.76
N LYS A 269 0.14 17.55 41.21
CA LYS A 269 -0.67 16.54 41.91
C LYS A 269 0.04 15.19 41.84
N SER A 270 0.32 14.60 43.01
CA SER A 270 0.97 13.30 43.20
C SER A 270 0.29 12.17 42.40
N SER A 271 1.11 11.21 41.95
CA SER A 271 0.91 10.07 41.03
C SER A 271 -0.20 9.07 41.37
N ILE A 272 -1.42 9.52 41.65
CA ILE A 272 -2.54 8.63 41.93
C ILE A 272 -3.09 8.10 40.60
N ALA A 273 -2.89 6.81 40.35
CA ALA A 273 -3.54 6.12 39.25
C ALA A 273 -5.07 6.16 39.45
N LEU A 274 -5.79 6.73 38.49
CA LEU A 274 -7.24 6.76 38.48
C LEU A 274 -7.77 5.54 37.72
N PRO A 275 -8.85 4.89 38.20
CA PRO A 275 -9.46 3.78 37.48
C PRO A 275 -10.09 4.26 36.16
N PHE A 276 -10.32 3.35 35.21
CA PHE A 276 -10.89 3.72 33.91
C PHE A 276 -12.27 4.35 34.04
N SER A 277 -13.03 3.98 35.08
CA SER A 277 -14.34 4.56 35.40
C SER A 277 -14.32 6.08 35.67
N TYR A 278 -13.16 6.64 36.03
CA TYR A 278 -12.99 8.09 36.12
C TYR A 278 -13.08 8.76 34.74
N TYR A 279 -12.59 8.08 33.70
CA TYR A 279 -12.53 8.56 32.32
C TYR A 279 -13.78 8.20 31.53
N ASN A 280 -14.34 7.01 31.76
CA ASN A 280 -15.53 6.51 31.10
C ASN A 280 -16.45 5.75 32.05
N THR A 281 -17.70 6.19 32.21
CA THR A 281 -18.65 5.53 33.12
C THR A 281 -19.53 4.48 32.44
N GLY A 282 -19.53 4.41 31.11
CA GLY A 282 -20.53 3.65 30.34
C GLY A 282 -20.01 2.43 29.59
N LYS A 283 -18.69 2.34 29.34
CA LYS A 283 -18.09 1.28 28.50
C LYS A 283 -16.75 0.84 29.09
N THR A 284 -16.34 -0.40 28.80
CA THR A 284 -14.98 -0.89 29.11
C THR A 284 -13.99 -0.46 28.03
N MET A 285 -12.69 -0.56 28.34
CA MET A 285 -11.63 -0.29 27.35
C MET A 285 -11.73 -1.23 26.16
N GLU A 286 -11.97 -2.53 26.40
CA GLU A 286 -12.09 -3.53 25.33
C GLU A 286 -13.27 -3.21 24.40
N SER A 287 -14.41 -2.81 24.96
CA SER A 287 -15.59 -2.43 24.19
C SER A 287 -15.31 -1.21 23.30
N LEU A 288 -14.61 -0.19 23.82
CA LEU A 288 -14.24 1.01 23.06
C LEU A 288 -13.21 0.70 21.97
N ASN A 289 -12.15 -0.05 22.30
CA ASN A 289 -11.13 -0.46 21.33
C ASN A 289 -11.78 -1.23 20.18
N HIS A 290 -12.66 -2.20 20.48
CA HIS A 290 -13.36 -2.97 19.45
C HIS A 290 -14.32 -2.10 18.63
N GLN A 291 -15.13 -1.25 19.27
CA GLN A 291 -16.09 -0.39 18.59
C GLN A 291 -15.39 0.50 17.55
N TYR A 292 -14.30 1.16 17.95
CA TYR A 292 -13.67 2.17 17.11
C TYR A 292 -12.65 1.61 16.13
N LYS A 293 -12.07 0.43 16.40
CA LYS A 293 -11.40 -0.33 15.36
C LYS A 293 -12.34 -0.57 14.18
N ASN A 294 -13.51 -1.17 14.44
CA ASN A 294 -14.48 -1.50 13.39
C ASN A 294 -15.09 -0.25 12.70
N ALA A 295 -15.26 0.86 13.43
CA ALA A 295 -15.86 2.06 12.87
C ALA A 295 -14.93 2.82 11.90
N PHE A 296 -13.61 2.65 12.04
CA PHE A 296 -12.61 3.33 11.23
C PHE A 296 -11.96 2.42 10.18
N GLU A 297 -11.95 1.10 10.38
CA GLU A 297 -11.63 0.10 9.34
C GLU A 297 -12.47 0.35 8.08
N GLY A 298 -11.89 0.21 6.89
CA GLY A 298 -12.61 0.46 5.63
C GLY A 298 -12.92 1.91 5.32
N LYS A 299 -12.85 2.81 6.31
CA LYS A 299 -13.26 4.21 6.17
C LYS A 299 -12.07 5.16 6.05
N TYR A 300 -11.01 4.88 6.80
CA TYR A 300 -9.78 5.67 6.83
C TYR A 300 -8.57 4.75 6.79
N ARG A 301 -7.47 5.28 6.29
CA ARG A 301 -6.15 4.66 6.47
C ARG A 301 -5.33 5.52 7.42
N PHE A 302 -4.56 4.86 8.27
CA PHE A 302 -3.65 5.49 9.22
C PHE A 302 -2.23 5.22 8.77
N GLU A 303 -1.38 6.26 8.75
CA GLU A 303 0.03 6.08 8.46
C GLU A 303 0.87 6.90 9.41
N ILE A 304 2.08 6.42 9.71
CA ILE A 304 3.02 7.23 10.45
C ILE A 304 3.53 8.37 9.58
N TYR A 305 3.54 9.57 10.15
CA TYR A 305 3.96 10.78 9.47
C TYR A 305 5.47 10.82 9.14
N TYR A 306 6.29 10.15 9.96
CA TYR A 306 7.74 9.96 9.79
C TYR A 306 8.06 8.48 9.53
N LYS A 307 8.52 8.13 8.32
CA LYS A 307 8.63 6.72 7.88
C LYS A 307 10.03 6.09 7.99
N TYR A 308 11.01 6.86 8.45
CA TYR A 308 12.39 6.41 8.58
C TYR A 308 12.55 5.21 9.53
N HIS A 309 13.17 4.12 9.06
CA HIS A 309 13.47 2.89 9.81
C HIS A 309 12.26 2.27 10.54
N TYR A 310 11.12 2.27 9.86
CA TYR A 310 9.90 1.65 10.37
C TYR A 310 9.96 0.12 10.41
N ILE A 311 10.69 -0.47 9.45
CA ILE A 311 10.84 -1.92 9.30
C ILE A 311 11.56 -2.54 10.51
N ASP A 312 12.53 -1.83 11.09
CA ASP A 312 13.36 -2.35 12.18
C ASP A 312 12.65 -2.37 13.54
N ASN A 313 11.57 -1.60 13.72
CA ASN A 313 10.90 -1.41 15.01
C ASN A 313 9.49 -2.02 15.11
N GLY A 314 8.93 -2.60 14.04
CA GLY A 314 7.55 -3.12 14.05
C GLY A 314 6.46 -2.03 14.11
N ASP A 315 6.88 -0.80 13.85
CA ASP A 315 6.26 0.53 13.84
C ASP A 315 4.78 0.90 13.62
N TYR A 316 3.76 0.08 13.39
CA TYR A 316 2.67 0.52 12.48
C TYR A 316 1.35 1.13 12.96
N ALA A 317 0.86 2.11 12.19
CA ALA A 317 -0.45 2.72 12.38
C ALA A 317 -1.53 1.95 11.61
N MET A 318 -2.56 1.45 12.30
CA MET A 318 -3.63 0.66 11.68
C MET A 318 -5.02 0.97 12.18
N GLU A 319 -5.14 1.58 13.35
CA GLU A 319 -6.41 1.81 14.02
C GLU A 319 -6.38 3.19 14.68
N PRO A 320 -7.53 3.81 14.98
CA PRO A 320 -7.55 5.18 15.48
C PRO A 320 -6.82 5.34 16.81
N PHE A 321 -6.92 4.36 17.72
CA PHE A 321 -6.26 4.36 19.02
C PHE A 321 -6.26 2.96 19.66
N ASN A 322 -5.57 2.82 20.78
CA ASN A 322 -5.67 1.68 21.69
C ASN A 322 -5.60 2.15 23.16
N LEU A 323 -6.55 1.74 23.99
CA LEU A 323 -6.54 1.92 25.46
C LEU A 323 -6.07 0.64 26.15
N PHE A 324 -5.09 0.75 27.06
CA PHE A 324 -4.48 -0.41 27.71
C PHE A 324 -3.71 -0.04 28.98
N HIS A 325 -3.35 -1.09 29.74
CA HIS A 325 -2.34 -1.04 30.80
C HIS A 325 -0.98 -1.45 30.21
N ARG A 326 0.12 -0.74 30.51
CA ARG A 326 1.41 -0.94 29.81
C ARG A 326 2.05 -2.32 30.07
N GLY A 327 1.56 -3.07 31.05
CA GLY A 327 1.97 -4.46 31.27
C GLY A 327 1.26 -5.11 32.46
N PRO A 328 1.49 -6.42 32.69
CA PRO A 328 0.97 -7.12 33.85
C PRO A 328 1.45 -6.46 35.15
N GLY A 329 0.51 -5.98 35.97
CA GLY A 329 0.81 -5.27 37.22
C GLY A 329 1.01 -3.76 37.08
N ASP A 330 0.94 -3.19 35.87
CA ASP A 330 0.92 -1.74 35.70
C ASP A 330 -0.49 -1.18 35.98
N HIS A 331 -0.57 -0.29 36.97
CA HIS A 331 -1.81 0.38 37.35
C HIS A 331 -2.09 1.63 36.51
N PHE A 332 -1.11 2.13 35.74
CA PHE A 332 -1.28 3.30 34.90
C PHE A 332 -2.01 2.97 33.61
N LEU A 333 -3.11 3.67 33.39
CA LEU A 333 -3.85 3.65 32.13
C LEU A 333 -3.14 4.49 31.10
N SER A 334 -3.06 3.97 29.88
CA SER A 334 -2.41 4.64 28.75
C SER A 334 -3.29 4.62 27.51
N ILE A 335 -3.04 5.59 26.64
CA ILE A 335 -3.56 5.63 25.26
C ILE A 335 -2.38 5.56 24.27
N GLN A 336 -2.54 4.76 23.22
CA GLN A 336 -1.71 4.80 22.02
C GLN A 336 -2.50 5.42 20.88
N ILE A 337 -1.89 6.37 20.17
CA ILE A 337 -2.51 7.07 19.05
C ILE A 337 -1.99 6.46 17.74
N GLY A 338 -2.91 5.93 16.92
CA GLY A 338 -2.60 5.14 15.73
C GLY A 338 -2.56 3.62 15.97
N GLY A 339 -2.80 3.18 17.21
CA GLY A 339 -3.10 1.79 17.53
C GLY A 339 -2.07 1.07 18.39
N SER A 340 -2.36 -0.21 18.63
CA SER A 340 -1.60 -1.11 19.52
C SER A 340 -0.15 -1.35 19.10
N ARG A 341 0.17 -1.09 17.83
CA ARG A 341 1.45 -1.43 17.19
C ARG A 341 2.40 -0.25 17.01
N ILE A 342 2.04 0.91 17.55
CA ILE A 342 2.92 2.08 17.59
C ILE A 342 3.57 2.20 18.97
N SER A 343 4.88 2.40 18.98
CA SER A 343 5.69 2.70 20.17
C SER A 343 5.50 4.13 20.72
N ASN A 344 4.25 4.62 20.81
CA ASN A 344 3.88 5.92 21.39
C ASN A 344 2.68 5.82 22.34
N TYR A 345 2.91 5.30 23.54
CA TYR A 345 1.88 5.40 24.58
C TYR A 345 2.03 6.69 25.39
N ILE A 346 0.91 7.20 25.91
CA ILE A 346 0.87 8.36 26.79
C ILE A 346 0.04 8.00 28.03
N ASP A 347 0.59 8.24 29.22
CA ASP A 347 -0.15 8.01 30.46
C ASP A 347 -1.33 8.97 30.55
N LEU A 348 -2.54 8.43 30.78
CA LEU A 348 -3.75 9.24 30.94
C LEU A 348 -3.63 10.24 32.12
N LEU A 349 -2.87 9.85 33.15
CA LEU A 349 -2.55 10.70 34.29
C LEU A 349 -1.97 12.05 33.83
N HIS A 350 -1.02 12.01 32.91
CA HIS A 350 -0.29 13.20 32.43
C HIS A 350 -0.76 13.68 31.06
N LEU A 351 -1.72 12.98 30.45
CA LEU A 351 -2.24 13.28 29.12
C LEU A 351 -2.94 14.63 29.10
N ILE A 352 -2.59 15.43 28.11
CA ILE A 352 -3.27 16.64 27.72
C ILE A 352 -3.50 16.61 26.21
N ILE A 353 -4.75 16.81 25.79
CA ILE A 353 -5.16 16.84 24.38
C ILE A 353 -5.43 18.28 24.00
N LYS A 354 -4.77 18.78 22.96
CA LYS A 354 -5.00 20.10 22.38
C LYS A 354 -5.60 19.95 20.97
N PRO A 355 -6.90 20.24 20.80
CA PRO A 355 -7.50 20.38 19.48
C PRO A 355 -6.92 21.61 18.76
N ILE A 356 -6.70 21.51 17.45
CA ILE A 356 -6.20 22.57 16.57
C ILE A 356 -7.04 22.55 15.27
N PRO A 357 -8.33 22.94 15.35
CA PRO A 357 -9.29 22.76 14.25
C PRO A 357 -8.91 23.49 12.97
N GLU A 358 -8.30 24.68 13.07
CA GLU A 358 -7.85 25.48 11.92
C GLU A 358 -6.82 24.76 11.04
N HIS A 359 -6.13 23.76 11.61
CA HIS A 359 -5.15 22.93 10.92
C HIS A 359 -5.62 21.48 10.79
N LYS A 360 -6.87 21.17 11.15
CA LYS A 360 -7.40 19.79 11.19
C LYS A 360 -6.41 18.87 11.89
N ALA A 361 -5.99 19.26 13.09
CA ALA A 361 -4.96 18.57 13.84
C ALA A 361 -5.33 18.41 15.30
N ILE A 362 -4.84 17.33 15.91
CA ILE A 362 -4.96 17.09 17.35
C ILE A 362 -3.57 16.78 17.87
N ALA A 363 -3.14 17.49 18.91
CA ALA A 363 -1.84 17.29 19.53
C ALA A 363 -2.00 16.70 20.94
N PHE A 364 -1.17 15.72 21.27
CA PHE A 364 -1.20 14.98 22.53
C PHE A 364 0.10 15.23 23.29
N TYR A 365 -0.03 15.74 24.50
CA TYR A 365 1.06 16.15 25.37
C TYR A 365 1.09 15.29 26.62
N GLU A 366 2.29 15.04 27.13
CA GLU A 366 2.55 14.41 28.43
C GLU A 366 3.39 15.37 29.25
N MET A 367 2.88 15.77 30.42
CA MET A 367 3.56 16.75 31.29
C MET A 367 3.91 18.06 30.56
N GLY A 368 3.15 18.43 29.51
CA GLY A 368 3.38 19.63 28.71
C GLY A 368 4.35 19.48 27.54
N GLY A 369 5.04 18.33 27.40
CA GLY A 369 5.83 18.00 26.22
C GLY A 369 5.02 17.22 25.19
N LEU A 370 5.13 17.57 23.91
CA LEU A 370 4.46 16.87 22.82
C LEU A 370 4.94 15.41 22.74
N LYS A 371 4.00 14.47 22.63
CA LYS A 371 4.27 13.04 22.47
C LYS A 371 3.71 12.46 21.19
N ALA A 372 2.52 12.87 20.79
CA ALA A 372 1.92 12.45 19.53
C ALA A 372 1.10 13.57 18.91
N PHE A 373 0.81 13.45 17.62
CA PHE A 373 -0.17 14.30 16.95
C PHE A 373 -0.88 13.54 15.84
N LEU A 374 -2.03 14.05 15.44
CA LEU A 374 -2.78 13.58 14.28
C LEU A 374 -3.01 14.73 13.31
N LEU A 375 -2.88 14.46 12.01
CA LEU A 375 -3.29 15.35 10.93
C LEU A 375 -4.38 14.68 10.11
N PHE A 376 -5.48 15.40 9.90
CA PHE A 376 -6.67 14.88 9.25
C PHE A 376 -6.84 15.45 7.84
N PRO A 377 -7.34 14.65 6.88
CA PRO A 377 -7.50 15.08 5.49
C PRO A 377 -8.64 16.09 5.31
N ASN A 378 -9.66 16.06 6.16
CA ASN A 378 -10.85 16.90 6.06
C ASN A 378 -11.53 17.11 7.43
N ASP A 379 -12.51 18.02 7.48
CA ASP A 379 -13.22 18.35 8.73
C ASP A 379 -14.09 17.20 9.22
N GLU A 380 -14.62 16.36 8.32
CA GLU A 380 -15.44 15.19 8.67
C GLU A 380 -14.65 14.20 9.53
N SER A 381 -13.49 13.75 9.04
CA SER A 381 -12.58 12.84 9.75
C SER A 381 -12.05 13.44 11.06
N TYR A 382 -11.72 14.73 11.08
CA TYR A 382 -11.34 15.44 12.30
C TYR A 382 -12.46 15.42 13.35
N ASN A 383 -13.69 15.77 12.95
CA ASN A 383 -14.82 15.84 13.85
C ASN A 383 -15.23 14.46 14.37
N GLU A 384 -15.16 13.43 13.52
CA GLU A 384 -15.43 12.04 13.90
C GLU A 384 -14.41 11.53 14.93
N TYR A 385 -13.12 11.81 14.73
CA TYR A 385 -12.09 11.46 15.71
C TYR A 385 -12.25 12.24 17.02
N MET A 386 -12.61 13.53 16.95
CA MET A 386 -12.91 14.33 18.15
C MET A 386 -14.14 13.80 18.90
N ALA A 387 -15.18 13.33 18.19
CA ALA A 387 -16.35 12.72 18.81
C ALA A 387 -15.98 11.40 19.51
N MET A 388 -15.13 10.59 18.89
CA MET A 388 -14.57 9.39 19.51
C MET A 388 -13.80 9.72 20.79
N LEU A 389 -12.90 10.70 20.78
CA LEU A 389 -12.17 11.10 21.98
C LEU A 389 -13.11 11.57 23.11
N LYS A 390 -14.20 12.27 22.79
CA LYS A 390 -15.21 12.70 23.76
C LYS A 390 -16.07 11.54 24.28
N ASP A 391 -16.30 10.50 23.48
CA ASP A 391 -16.97 9.27 23.94
C ASP A 391 -16.05 8.43 24.83
N ILE A 392 -14.75 8.40 24.55
CA ILE A 392 -13.75 7.73 25.40
C ILE A 392 -13.62 8.45 26.74
N PHE A 393 -13.45 9.77 26.72
CA PHE A 393 -13.35 10.62 27.90
C PHE A 393 -14.69 11.32 28.13
N ASN A 394 -15.71 10.57 28.56
CA ASN A 394 -17.10 11.06 28.60
C ASN A 394 -17.55 11.69 29.92
N THR A 395 -16.76 11.55 30.99
CA THR A 395 -17.09 12.20 32.25
C THR A 395 -16.72 13.69 32.18
N PRO A 396 -17.52 14.58 32.79
CA PRO A 396 -17.19 16.00 32.87
C PRO A 396 -15.79 16.24 33.44
N GLU A 397 -15.43 15.50 34.48
CA GLU A 397 -14.13 15.62 35.17
C GLU A 397 -12.98 15.20 34.25
N ALA A 398 -13.14 14.13 33.46
CA ALA A 398 -12.10 13.71 32.52
C ALA A 398 -11.95 14.70 31.36
N GLN A 399 -13.05 15.24 30.83
CA GLN A 399 -13.00 16.23 29.77
C GLN A 399 -12.31 17.52 30.25
N GLU A 400 -12.70 18.02 31.43
CA GLU A 400 -12.05 19.16 32.05
C GLU A 400 -10.57 18.88 32.32
N THR A 401 -10.20 17.66 32.69
CA THR A 401 -8.84 17.33 33.07
C THR A 401 -7.92 17.10 31.86
N ILE A 402 -8.43 16.55 30.75
CA ILE A 402 -7.62 16.12 29.61
C ILE A 402 -7.54 17.18 28.51
N PHE A 403 -8.62 17.89 28.18
CA PHE A 403 -8.61 18.79 27.01
C PHE A 403 -8.09 20.19 27.34
N LEU A 404 -7.16 20.70 26.54
CA LEU A 404 -6.64 22.07 26.61
C LEU A 404 -7.54 22.97 25.76
N ASN A 405 -8.66 23.37 26.38
CA ASN A 405 -9.75 24.21 25.86
C ASN A 405 -10.90 23.43 25.18
N PHE A 406 -12.11 23.85 25.58
CA PHE A 406 -13.27 23.98 24.72
C PHE A 406 -13.38 25.44 24.30
#